data_AF-A0A351TQY3-F1
#
_entry.id   AF-A0A351TQY3-F1
#
_cell.length_a   1.000
_cell.length_b   1.000
_cell.length_c   1.000
_cell.angle_alpha   90.00
_cell.angle_beta   90.00
_cell.angle_gamma   90.00
#
_symmetry.space_group_name_H-M   'P 1'
#
loop_
_entity.id
_entity.type
_entity.pdbx_description
1 polymer ?
#
loop_
_entity_poly.entity_id
_entity_poly.type
_entity_poly.pdbx_seq_one_letter_code
_entity_poly.pdbx_strand_id
1 'polypeptide(L)'
;MFKATVNVLYGAFLWRMLWLKLRIDYKTAVLILVNENRKLDYYAMAHLGDYMSRKHAESAVVLFCENETYRIAKSVLEKYGDAGKKLRLYRCGRKTVEAVYDYYSFHIFFDNVAFTYTSRPGDNLLGRVLEETQVNEEDAVCLGLYHLRKVPVNSLSDDGTVIL
;
A
#
# COMPACT_ATOMS: atom_id res chain seq x y z
N MET A 1 25.44 -12.75 -8.12
CA MET A 1 24.29 -13.43 -8.73
C MET A 1 23.62 -14.44 -7.78
N PHE A 2 24.31 -15.46 -7.26
CA PHE A 2 23.70 -16.50 -6.40
C PHE A 2 22.94 -15.95 -5.17
N LYS A 3 23.51 -14.96 -4.45
CA LYS A 3 22.85 -14.34 -3.28
C LYS A 3 21.53 -13.62 -3.63
N ALA A 4 21.48 -12.95 -4.78
CA ALA A 4 20.27 -12.27 -5.23
C ALA A 4 19.18 -13.28 -5.60
N THR A 5 19.53 -14.35 -6.32
CA THR A 5 18.59 -15.43 -6.65
C THR A 5 18.04 -16.13 -5.40
N VAL A 6 18.89 -16.39 -4.40
CA VAL A 6 18.46 -16.98 -3.12
C VAL A 6 17.51 -16.04 -2.37
N ASN A 7 17.76 -14.73 -2.37
CA ASN A 7 16.86 -13.74 -1.75
C ASN A 7 15.49 -13.70 -2.43
N VAL A 8 15.46 -13.74 -3.77
CA VAL A 8 14.21 -13.78 -4.55
C VAL A 8 13.40 -15.04 -4.23
N LEU A 9 14.06 -16.21 -4.18
CA LEU A 9 13.40 -17.48 -3.80
C LEU A 9 12.89 -17.46 -2.35
N TYR A 10 13.67 -16.87 -1.43
CA TYR A 10 13.25 -16.67 -0.05
C TYR A 10 12.03 -15.76 0.06
N GLY A 11 11.99 -14.66 -0.71
CA GLY A 11 10.84 -13.79 -0.84
C GLY A 11 9.60 -14.51 -1.36
N ALA A 12 9.74 -15.37 -2.37
CA ALA A 12 8.65 -16.20 -2.89
C ALA A 12 8.08 -17.15 -1.83
N PHE A 13 8.95 -17.79 -1.04
CA PHE A 13 8.55 -18.65 0.06
C PHE A 13 7.80 -17.88 1.15
N LEU A 14 8.32 -16.71 1.56
CA LEU A 14 7.69 -15.84 2.54
C LEU A 14 6.32 -15.34 2.07
N TRP A 15 6.21 -14.94 0.80
CA TRP A 15 4.93 -14.55 0.21
C TRP A 15 3.93 -15.71 0.29
N ARG A 16 4.32 -16.92 -0.10
CA ARG A 16 3.46 -18.11 -0.03
C ARG A 16 2.99 -18.42 1.39
N MET A 17 3.86 -18.23 2.39
CA MET A 17 3.47 -18.35 3.79
C MET A 17 2.45 -17.29 4.22
N LEU A 18 2.67 -16.02 3.86
CA LEU A 18 1.75 -14.92 4.17
C LEU A 18 0.40 -15.13 3.48
N TRP A 19 0.42 -15.54 2.21
CA TRP A 19 -0.74 -15.85 1.40
C TRP A 19 -1.63 -16.91 2.06
N LEU A 20 -1.03 -18.02 2.52
CA LEU A 20 -1.74 -19.07 3.25
C LEU A 20 -2.22 -18.62 4.63
N LYS A 21 -1.36 -17.96 5.41
CA LYS A 21 -1.65 -17.55 6.78
C LYS A 21 -2.79 -16.53 6.85
N LEU A 22 -2.80 -15.59 5.93
CA LEU A 22 -3.76 -14.48 5.91
C LEU A 22 -4.98 -14.80 5.04
N ARG A 23 -4.97 -15.96 4.36
CA ARG A 23 -6.00 -16.40 3.41
C ARG A 23 -6.27 -15.33 2.36
N ILE A 24 -5.19 -14.79 1.79
CA ILE A 24 -5.27 -13.80 0.73
C ILE A 24 -5.82 -14.51 -0.51
N ASP A 25 -6.95 -14.05 -1.02
CA ASP A 25 -7.50 -14.48 -2.30
C ASP A 25 -7.50 -13.32 -3.29
N TYR A 26 -7.98 -13.54 -4.52
CA TYR A 26 -8.08 -12.47 -5.51
C TYR A 26 -9.11 -11.39 -5.15
N LYS A 27 -10.00 -11.65 -4.18
CA LYS A 27 -10.94 -10.67 -3.63
C LYS A 27 -10.36 -9.90 -2.43
N THR A 28 -9.07 -10.12 -2.13
CA THR A 28 -8.36 -9.48 -1.03
C THR A 28 -7.34 -8.49 -1.60
N ALA A 29 -7.50 -7.21 -1.27
CA ALA A 29 -6.47 -6.19 -1.53
C ALA A 29 -5.41 -6.25 -0.42
N VAL A 30 -4.14 -6.18 -0.79
CA VAL A 30 -3.02 -6.17 0.16
C VAL A 30 -2.35 -4.81 0.09
N LEU A 31 -2.31 -4.10 1.21
CA LEU A 31 -1.57 -2.85 1.35
C LEU A 31 -0.41 -3.07 2.30
N ILE A 32 0.79 -2.64 1.92
CA ILE A 32 2.00 -2.84 2.70
C ILE A 32 2.59 -1.47 3.05
N LEU A 33 2.47 -1.11 4.33
CA LEU A 33 2.96 0.15 4.90
C LEU A 33 4.39 -0.04 5.42
N VAL A 34 5.31 0.75 4.86
CA VAL A 34 6.75 0.63 5.10
C VAL A 34 7.27 1.67 6.10
N ASN A 35 6.57 2.80 6.26
CA ASN A 35 7.01 3.97 7.02
C ASN A 35 8.22 4.71 6.42
N GLU A 36 8.39 4.72 5.09
CA GLU A 36 9.40 5.58 4.44
C GLU A 36 8.91 7.02 4.30
N ASN A 37 7.63 7.21 3.94
CA ASN A 37 6.97 8.50 3.95
C ASN A 37 5.64 8.39 4.70
N ARG A 38 5.56 9.07 5.85
CA ARG A 38 4.41 9.04 6.75
C ARG A 38 3.12 9.57 6.11
N LYS A 39 3.22 10.61 5.26
CA LYS A 39 2.06 11.18 4.56
C LYS A 39 1.57 10.21 3.48
N LEU A 40 2.49 9.59 2.74
CA LEU A 40 2.16 8.58 1.75
C LEU A 40 1.42 7.39 2.38
N ASP A 41 1.90 6.89 3.53
CA ASP A 41 1.24 5.81 4.27
C ASP A 41 -0.17 6.20 4.76
N TYR A 42 -0.34 7.46 5.16
CA TYR A 42 -1.64 8.00 5.54
C TYR A 42 -2.62 8.01 4.37
N TYR A 43 -2.24 8.59 3.23
CA TYR A 43 -3.09 8.65 2.04
C TYR A 43 -3.36 7.27 1.44
N ALA A 44 -2.38 6.38 1.48
CA ALA A 44 -2.56 4.98 1.07
C ALA A 44 -3.66 4.31 1.90
N MET A 45 -3.66 4.51 3.22
CA MET A 45 -4.74 4.02 4.07
C MET A 45 -6.07 4.74 3.78
N ALA A 46 -6.07 6.07 3.61
CA ALA A 46 -7.28 6.85 3.40
C ALA A 46 -8.03 6.47 2.10
N HIS A 47 -7.29 6.19 1.02
CA HIS A 47 -7.83 5.79 -0.27
C HIS A 47 -7.84 4.28 -0.50
N LEU A 48 -7.59 3.48 0.54
CA LEU A 48 -7.64 2.02 0.43
C LEU A 48 -9.02 1.54 -0.04
N GLY A 49 -10.09 2.22 0.40
CA GLY A 49 -11.46 1.95 -0.05
C GLY A 49 -11.62 2.09 -1.56
N ASP A 50 -11.04 3.13 -2.16
CA ASP A 50 -11.06 3.40 -3.60
C ASP A 50 -10.24 2.37 -4.38
N TYR A 51 -9.07 2.01 -3.85
CA TYR A 51 -8.23 0.95 -4.41
C TYR A 51 -8.97 -0.39 -4.45
N MET A 52 -9.63 -0.76 -3.35
CA MET A 52 -10.46 -1.96 -3.28
C MET A 52 -11.60 -1.92 -4.29
N SER A 53 -12.28 -0.78 -4.43
CA SER A 53 -13.38 -0.63 -5.39
C SER A 53 -12.90 -0.81 -6.83
N ARG A 54 -11.73 -0.25 -7.18
CA ARG A 54 -11.09 -0.43 -8.49
C ARG A 54 -10.73 -1.88 -8.77
N LYS A 55 -10.19 -2.59 -7.78
CA LYS A 55 -9.74 -3.98 -7.90
C LYS A 55 -10.86 -5.00 -7.65
N HIS A 56 -12.09 -4.55 -7.43
CA HIS A 56 -13.24 -5.38 -7.05
C HIS A 56 -12.96 -6.29 -5.83
N ALA A 57 -12.19 -5.78 -4.87
CA ALA A 57 -11.84 -6.49 -3.64
C ALA A 57 -12.92 -6.28 -2.56
N GLU A 58 -13.31 -7.36 -1.89
CA GLU A 58 -14.28 -7.38 -0.78
C GLU A 58 -13.62 -7.20 0.59
N SER A 59 -12.33 -7.54 0.68
CA SER A 59 -11.55 -7.43 1.92
C SER A 59 -10.16 -6.86 1.67
N ALA A 60 -9.57 -6.27 2.70
CA ALA A 60 -8.22 -5.75 2.66
C ALA A 60 -7.37 -6.27 3.82
N VAL A 61 -6.12 -6.57 3.52
CA VAL A 61 -5.09 -6.91 4.48
C VAL A 61 -4.03 -5.81 4.45
N VAL A 62 -3.86 -5.12 5.57
CA VAL A 62 -2.83 -4.10 5.73
C VAL A 62 -1.68 -4.71 6.52
N LEU A 63 -0.54 -4.90 5.86
CA LEU A 63 0.71 -5.29 6.49
C LEU A 63 1.44 -4.03 6.95
N PHE A 64 1.89 -4.04 8.20
CA PHE A 64 2.67 -2.94 8.75
C PHE A 64 3.88 -3.46 9.52
N CYS A 65 4.99 -2.73 9.47
CA CYS A 65 6.22 -3.10 10.16
C CYS A 65 6.33 -2.45 11.55
N GLU A 66 5.85 -1.21 11.66
CA GLU A 66 6.13 -0.34 12.79
C GLU A 66 4.88 0.08 13.55
N ASN A 67 5.06 0.40 14.82
CA ASN A 67 3.95 0.85 15.66
C ASN A 67 3.37 2.19 15.18
N GLU A 68 4.17 3.02 14.50
CA GLU A 68 3.68 4.27 13.92
C GLU A 68 2.70 4.01 12.77
N THR A 69 3.06 3.13 11.83
CA THR A 69 2.16 2.70 10.75
C THR A 69 0.87 2.06 11.26
N TYR A 70 0.95 1.32 12.38
CA TYR A 70 -0.24 0.83 13.06
C TYR A 70 -1.14 1.96 13.58
N ARG A 71 -0.55 2.98 14.22
CA ARG A 71 -1.31 4.15 14.71
C ARG A 71 -1.97 4.91 13.57
N ILE A 72 -1.27 5.09 12.45
CA ILE A 72 -1.81 5.71 11.24
C ILE A 72 -3.02 4.90 10.76
N ALA A 73 -2.83 3.59 10.53
CA ALA A 73 -3.91 2.72 10.07
C ALA A 73 -5.12 2.79 11.01
N LYS A 74 -4.92 2.71 12.33
CA LYS A 74 -6.00 2.83 13.31
C LYS A 74 -6.71 4.18 13.25
N SER A 75 -5.97 5.28 13.17
CA SER A 75 -6.54 6.64 13.10
C SER A 75 -7.38 6.86 11.83
N VAL A 76 -6.94 6.32 10.70
CA VAL A 76 -7.68 6.40 9.44
C VAL A 76 -8.95 5.56 9.52
N LEU A 77 -8.88 4.35 10.08
CA LEU A 77 -10.06 3.49 10.28
C LEU A 77 -11.08 4.13 11.22
N GLU A 78 -10.64 4.82 12.27
CA GLU A 78 -11.52 5.58 13.17
C GLU A 78 -12.19 6.75 12.45
N LYS A 79 -11.48 7.43 11.56
CA LYS A 79 -11.96 8.63 10.87
C LYS A 79 -12.88 8.34 9.68
N TYR A 80 -12.57 7.31 8.89
CA TYR A 80 -13.27 7.00 7.63
C TYR A 80 -14.14 5.73 7.73
N GLY A 81 -14.06 5.01 8.86
CA GLY A 81 -14.72 3.73 9.05
C GLY A 81 -14.16 2.62 8.17
N ASP A 82 -14.62 1.39 8.39
CA ASP A 82 -14.29 0.25 7.52
C ASP A 82 -15.03 0.29 6.17
N ALA A 83 -15.85 1.32 5.91
CA ALA A 83 -16.75 1.42 4.74
C ALA A 83 -17.60 0.15 4.50
N GLY A 84 -17.85 -0.66 5.54
CA GLY A 84 -18.51 -1.98 5.43
C GLY A 84 -17.65 -3.08 4.81
N LYS A 85 -16.37 -2.80 4.49
CA LYS A 85 -15.41 -3.73 3.93
C LYS A 85 -14.61 -4.41 5.04
N LYS A 86 -14.25 -5.68 4.85
CA LYS A 86 -13.52 -6.45 5.87
C LYS A 86 -12.04 -6.07 5.84
N LEU A 87 -11.57 -5.31 6.81
CA LEU A 87 -10.16 -4.93 6.90
C LEU A 87 -9.43 -5.69 8.02
N ARG A 88 -8.20 -6.13 7.74
CA ARG A 88 -7.34 -6.84 8.70
C ARG A 88 -5.98 -6.17 8.79
N LEU A 89 -5.63 -5.72 9.98
CA LEU A 89 -4.29 -5.22 10.28
C LEU A 89 -3.40 -6.38 10.72
N TYR A 90 -2.22 -6.52 10.11
CA TYR A 90 -1.27 -7.57 10.48
C TYR A 90 0.16 -7.05 10.56
N ARG A 91 0.78 -7.26 11.73
CA ARG A 91 2.18 -6.88 11.94
C ARG A 91 3.09 -7.87 11.25
N CYS A 92 3.96 -7.37 10.38
CA CYS A 92 4.97 -8.15 9.69
C CYS A 92 6.37 -7.66 10.06
N GLY A 93 7.36 -8.55 10.04
CA GLY A 93 8.75 -8.15 10.26
C GLY A 93 9.28 -7.36 9.05
N ARG A 94 10.05 -6.29 9.30
CA ARG A 94 10.65 -5.46 8.23
C ARG A 94 11.41 -6.30 7.19
N LYS A 95 12.28 -7.22 7.63
CA LYS A 95 13.02 -8.14 6.75
C LYS A 95 12.12 -9.01 5.87
N THR A 96 10.95 -9.40 6.39
CA THR A 96 9.97 -10.19 5.62
C THR A 96 9.34 -9.33 4.54
N VAL A 97 8.94 -8.11 4.87
CA VAL A 97 8.37 -7.16 3.90
C VAL A 97 9.39 -6.81 2.81
N GLU A 98 10.64 -6.55 3.19
CA GLU A 98 11.73 -6.28 2.25
C GLU A 98 11.94 -7.46 1.28
N ALA A 99 12.05 -8.69 1.80
CA ALA A 99 12.24 -9.87 0.95
C ALA A 99 11.05 -10.12 0.00
N VAL A 100 9.82 -9.90 0.47
CA VAL A 100 8.61 -10.01 -0.37
C VAL A 100 8.61 -8.94 -1.45
N TYR A 101 9.04 -7.72 -1.12
CA TYR A 101 9.11 -6.62 -2.08
C TYR A 101 10.22 -6.80 -3.13
N ASP A 102 11.38 -7.31 -2.72
CA ASP A 102 12.45 -7.71 -3.65
C ASP A 102 11.95 -8.77 -4.65
N TYR A 103 11.21 -9.76 -4.15
CA TYR A 103 10.58 -10.76 -5.02
C TYR A 103 9.54 -10.15 -5.95
N TYR A 104 8.68 -9.25 -5.45
CA TYR A 104 7.67 -8.56 -6.25
C TYR A 104 8.28 -7.71 -7.37
N SER A 105 9.36 -7.00 -7.05
CA SER A 105 10.10 -6.16 -8.00
C SER A 105 10.75 -6.98 -9.12
N PHE A 106 11.14 -8.23 -8.81
CA PHE A 106 11.64 -9.16 -9.81
C PHE A 106 10.52 -9.82 -10.63
N HIS A 107 9.39 -10.15 -9.99
CA HIS A 107 8.26 -10.81 -10.62
C HIS A 107 6.94 -10.39 -9.98
N ILE A 108 6.08 -9.71 -10.76
CA ILE A 108 4.73 -9.33 -10.34
C ILE A 108 3.88 -10.61 -10.19
N PHE A 109 3.79 -11.12 -8.97
CA PHE A 109 3.13 -12.38 -8.65
C PHE A 109 1.66 -12.22 -8.22
N PHE A 110 1.20 -10.99 -7.96
CA PHE A 110 -0.15 -10.69 -7.49
C PHE A 110 -0.54 -9.26 -7.83
N ASP A 111 -1.69 -9.07 -8.48
CA ASP A 111 -2.07 -7.76 -9.01
C ASP A 111 -2.75 -6.84 -8.00
N ASN A 112 -3.18 -7.40 -6.86
CA ASN A 112 -3.94 -6.68 -5.84
C ASN A 112 -3.08 -6.35 -4.61
N VAL A 113 -1.77 -6.16 -4.80
CA VAL A 113 -0.84 -5.68 -3.76
C VAL A 113 -0.33 -4.29 -4.10
N ALA A 114 -0.21 -3.43 -3.08
CA ALA A 114 0.43 -2.13 -3.16
C ALA A 114 1.45 -1.98 -2.03
N PHE A 115 2.59 -1.36 -2.35
CA PHE A 115 3.69 -1.10 -1.41
C PHE A 115 3.99 0.38 -1.37
N THR A 116 4.21 0.95 -0.20
CA THR A 116 4.50 2.38 -0.01
C THR A 116 5.98 2.74 0.01
N TYR A 117 6.83 1.90 -0.59
CA TYR A 117 8.25 2.21 -0.78
C TYR A 117 8.44 3.43 -1.68
N THR A 118 9.24 4.38 -1.25
CA THR A 118 9.61 5.57 -2.05
C THR A 118 11.02 5.46 -2.61
N SER A 119 11.90 4.75 -1.92
CA SER A 119 13.34 4.70 -2.21
C SER A 119 13.85 3.34 -2.69
N ARG A 120 13.00 2.30 -2.63
CA ARG A 120 13.32 0.94 -3.05
C ARG A 120 12.36 0.45 -4.13
N PRO A 121 12.77 -0.46 -5.04
CA PRO A 121 14.17 -0.77 -5.37
C PRO A 121 14.94 0.49 -5.82
N GLY A 122 16.27 0.45 -5.96
CA GLY A 122 17.07 1.66 -6.17
C GLY A 122 16.75 2.48 -7.43
N ASP A 123 15.99 1.89 -8.36
CA ASP A 123 15.42 2.50 -9.56
C ASP A 123 13.98 3.02 -9.36
N ASN A 124 13.41 2.90 -8.15
CA ASN A 124 12.12 3.49 -7.81
C ASN A 124 12.23 5.02 -7.82
N LEU A 125 11.51 5.63 -8.76
CA LEU A 125 11.51 7.08 -8.96
C LEU A 125 10.52 7.80 -8.04
N LEU A 126 9.70 7.10 -7.25
CA LEU A 126 8.63 7.72 -6.47
C LEU A 126 9.16 8.77 -5.49
N GLY A 127 10.21 8.46 -4.73
CA GLY A 127 10.83 9.44 -3.83
C GLY A 127 11.33 10.67 -4.57
N ARG A 128 12.01 10.45 -5.70
CA ARG A 128 12.52 11.53 -6.55
C ARG A 128 11.39 12.39 -7.14
N VAL A 129 10.29 11.79 -7.57
CA VAL A 129 9.12 12.52 -8.07
C VAL A 129 8.49 13.37 -6.97
N LEU A 130 8.36 12.83 -5.75
CA LEU A 130 7.83 13.58 -4.62
C LEU A 130 8.73 14.75 -4.20
N GLU A 131 10.04 14.64 -4.39
CA GLU A 131 11.02 15.69 -4.06
C GLU A 131 11.19 16.75 -5.16
N GLU A 132 11.20 16.32 -6.43
CA GLU A 132 11.57 17.18 -7.58
C GLU A 132 10.36 17.79 -8.31
N THR A 133 9.13 17.35 -8.01
CA THR A 133 7.92 17.80 -8.72
C THR A 133 6.86 18.38 -7.78
N GLN A 134 5.79 18.93 -8.36
CA GLN A 134 4.63 19.43 -7.59
C GLN A 134 3.62 18.32 -7.23
N VAL A 135 3.94 17.04 -7.52
CA VAL A 135 3.08 15.91 -7.18
C VAL A 135 3.09 15.72 -5.67
N ASN A 136 1.91 15.82 -5.04
CA ASN A 136 1.76 15.56 -3.61
C ASN A 136 1.62 14.05 -3.32
N GLU A 137 1.70 13.66 -2.04
CA GLU A 137 1.63 12.24 -1.67
C GLU A 137 0.25 11.60 -1.97
N GLU A 138 -0.83 12.38 -1.98
CA GLU A 138 -2.19 11.91 -2.29
C GLU A 138 -2.32 11.56 -3.77
N ASP A 139 -1.84 12.43 -4.65
CA ASP A 139 -1.75 12.22 -6.10
C ASP A 139 -0.88 11.00 -6.41
N ALA A 140 0.27 10.90 -5.74
CA ALA A 140 1.16 9.77 -5.90
C ALA A 140 0.51 8.44 -5.51
N VAL A 141 -0.24 8.40 -4.40
CA VAL A 141 -1.01 7.22 -3.99
C VAL A 141 -2.11 6.92 -4.99
N CYS A 142 -2.96 7.89 -5.30
CA CYS A 142 -4.15 7.66 -6.11
C CYS A 142 -3.79 7.30 -7.55
N LEU A 143 -2.95 8.10 -8.19
CA LEU A 143 -2.62 7.97 -9.61
C LEU A 143 -1.44 7.03 -9.84
N GLY A 144 -0.44 7.05 -8.96
CA GLY A 144 0.76 6.21 -9.07
C GLY A 144 0.55 4.82 -8.50
N LEU A 145 0.35 4.69 -7.18
CA LEU A 145 0.27 3.38 -6.52
C LEU A 145 -1.01 2.61 -6.86
N TYR A 146 -2.15 3.28 -6.80
CA TYR A 146 -3.47 2.66 -7.01
C TYR A 146 -3.95 2.75 -8.46
N HIS A 147 -3.22 3.46 -9.30
CA HIS A 147 -3.51 3.67 -10.72
C HIS A 147 -4.91 4.25 -11.00
N LEU A 148 -5.58 4.87 -10.02
CA LEU A 148 -6.91 5.46 -10.16
C LEU A 148 -6.94 6.45 -11.34
N ARG A 149 -8.11 6.57 -11.98
CA ARG A 149 -8.25 7.47 -13.14
C ARG A 149 -8.23 8.95 -12.76
N LYS A 150 -8.50 9.25 -11.50
CA LYS A 150 -8.49 10.56 -10.89
C LYS A 150 -8.32 10.39 -9.38
N VAL A 151 -7.86 11.44 -8.71
CA VAL A 151 -7.96 11.52 -7.25
C VAL A 151 -9.44 11.61 -6.90
N PRO A 152 -9.98 10.69 -6.08
CA PRO A 152 -11.35 10.77 -5.63
C PRO A 152 -11.53 12.07 -4.84
N VAL A 153 -12.44 12.92 -5.29
CA VAL A 153 -12.90 14.07 -4.50
C VAL A 153 -13.78 13.52 -3.38
N ASN A 154 -13.15 12.90 -2.38
CA ASN A 154 -13.80 12.82 -1.08
C ASN A 154 -13.89 14.26 -0.59
N SER A 155 -15.03 14.62 0.00
CA SER A 155 -15.35 15.92 0.57
C SER A 155 -14.33 16.36 1.64
N LEU A 156 -13.13 16.70 1.18
CA LEU A 156 -12.05 17.40 1.86
C LEU A 156 -12.17 18.89 1.53
N SER A 157 -13.41 19.36 1.38
CA SER A 157 -13.74 20.76 1.51
C SER A 157 -13.77 21.07 3.01
N ASP A 158 -12.61 21.46 3.54
CA ASP A 158 -12.56 22.34 4.72
C ASP A 158 -12.91 23.80 4.34
N ASP A 159 -13.42 24.02 3.13
CA ASP A 159 -14.11 25.24 2.75
C ASP A 159 -15.33 24.89 1.91
N GLY A 160 -16.52 25.07 2.48
CA GLY A 160 -17.82 24.81 1.87
C GLY A 160 -18.12 25.72 0.68
N THR A 161 -17.41 25.53 -0.43
CA THR A 161 -17.70 26.20 -1.69
C THR A 161 -17.78 25.18 -2.82
N VAL A 162 -19.02 24.84 -3.17
CA VAL A 162 -19.35 24.18 -4.44
C VAL A 162 -19.14 25.22 -5.54
N ILE A 163 -18.21 24.96 -6.46
CA ILE A 163 -18.19 25.63 -7.76
C ILE A 163 -18.85 24.67 -8.75
N LEU A 164 -19.87 25.21 -9.44
CA LEU A 164 -20.82 24.56 -10.36
C LEU A 164 -20.16 23.71 -11.45
#